data_AF-A0A443DTA1-F1
#
_entry.id   AF-A0A443DTA1-F1
#
_cell.length_a   1.000
_cell.length_b   1.000
_cell.length_c   1.000
_cell.angle_alpha   90.00
_cell.angle_beta   90.00
_cell.angle_gamma   90.00
#
_symmetry.space_group_name_H-M   'P 1'
#
loop_
_entity.id
_entity.type
_entity.pdbx_description
1 polymer ?
#
loop_
_entity_poly.entity_id
_entity_poly.type
_entity_poly.pdbx_seq_one_letter_code
_entity_poly.pdbx_strand_id
1 'polypeptide(L)' 'AEEITKVEERADGLHDAGLKELFQRHGRTDAMAWIVGSELYGQLEKVVDRFEDVANEISGIVIENV' A
#
# COMPACT_ATOMS: atom_id res chain seq x y z
N ALA A 1 16.79 1.67 -2.44
CA ALA A 1 16.01 0.52 -1.95
C ALA A 1 15.53 0.76 -0.52
N GLU A 2 16.43 0.86 0.47
CA GLU A 2 16.05 0.91 1.90
C GLU A 2 14.99 1.97 2.29
N GLU A 3 15.11 3.20 1.81
CA GLU A 3 14.11 4.25 2.10
C GLU A 3 12.75 4.00 1.43
N ILE A 4 12.72 3.29 0.29
CA ILE A 4 11.47 2.94 -0.40
C ILE A 4 10.79 1.78 0.33
N THR A 5 11.55 0.78 0.78
CA THR A 5 11.05 -0.29 1.65
C THR A 5 10.42 0.27 2.94
N LYS A 6 11.06 1.25 3.60
CA LYS A 6 10.47 1.91 4.79
C LYS A 6 9.15 2.63 4.48
N VAL A 7 8.98 3.14 3.26
CA VAL A 7 7.74 3.80 2.84
C VAL A 7 6.64 2.78 2.56
N GLU A 8 6.98 1.65 1.96
CA GLU A 8 6.08 0.51 1.73
C GLU A 8 5.59 -0.10 3.06
N GLU A 9 6.49 -0.46 3.99
CA GLU A 9 6.13 -0.93 5.34
C GLU A 9 5.17 0.04 6.07
N ARG A 10 5.39 1.35 5.91
CA ARG A 10 4.51 2.37 6.50
C ARG A 10 3.17 2.45 5.79
N ALA A 11 3.14 2.30 4.46
CA ALA A 11 1.91 2.31 3.67
C ALA A 11 1.02 1.12 4.02
N ASP A 12 1.60 -0.07 4.18
CA ASP A 12 0.90 -1.28 4.62
C ASP A 12 0.28 -1.10 6.00
N GLY A 13 1.05 -0.57 6.95
CA GLY A 13 0.54 -0.27 8.29
C GLY A 13 -0.63 0.72 8.28
N LEU A 14 -0.61 1.69 7.38
CA LEU A 14 -1.71 2.65 7.19
C LEU A 14 -2.92 2.01 6.49
N HIS A 15 -2.70 1.11 5.53
CA HIS A 15 -3.73 0.35 4.85
C HIS A 15 -4.51 -0.50 5.85
N ASP A 16 -3.82 -1.32 6.66
CA ASP A 16 -4.43 -2.18 7.66
C ASP A 16 -5.21 -1.41 8.72
N ALA A 17 -4.60 -0.34 9.25
CA ALA A 17 -5.26 0.53 10.22
C ALA A 17 -6.51 1.18 9.62
N GLY A 18 -6.41 1.65 8.37
CA GLY A 18 -7.49 2.26 7.61
C GLY A 18 -8.66 1.32 7.37
N LEU A 19 -8.41 0.10 6.89
CA LEU A 19 -9.44 -0.92 6.67
C LEU A 19 -10.16 -1.29 7.98
N LYS A 20 -9.42 -1.45 9.07
CA LYS A 20 -9.99 -1.74 10.39
C LYS A 20 -10.92 -0.62 10.85
N GLU A 21 -10.48 0.62 10.76
CA GLU A 21 -11.28 1.79 11.13
C GLU A 21 -12.52 1.94 10.24
N LEU A 22 -12.36 1.75 8.93
CA LEU A 22 -13.44 1.81 7.96
C LEU A 22 -14.51 0.73 8.22
N PHE A 23 -14.08 -0.50 8.50
CA PHE A 23 -15.00 -1.59 8.85
C PHE A 23 -15.74 -1.32 10.15
N GLN A 24 -15.06 -0.81 11.18
CA GLN A 24 -15.70 -0.43 12.45
C GLN A 24 -16.76 0.65 12.26
N ARG A 25 -16.52 1.62 11.37
CA ARG A 25 -17.44 2.73 11.10
C ARG A 25 -18.62 2.35 10.20
N HIS A 26 -18.38 1.60 9.13
CA HIS A 26 -19.37 1.40 8.07
C HIS A 26 -19.81 -0.06 7.88
N GLY A 27 -19.05 -1.04 8.35
CA GLY A 27 -19.24 -2.46 8.02
C GLY A 27 -20.59 -3.06 8.42
N ARG A 28 -21.34 -2.42 9.33
CA ARG A 28 -22.68 -2.87 9.75
C ARG A 28 -23.83 -2.01 9.24
N THR A 29 -23.54 -0.80 8.76
CA THR A 29 -24.55 0.25 8.53
C THR A 29 -24.54 0.77 7.10
N ASP A 30 -23.40 0.71 6.42
CA ASP A 30 -23.22 1.23 5.07
C ASP A 30 -22.18 0.38 4.32
N ALA A 31 -22.66 -0.72 3.72
CA ALA A 31 -21.81 -1.66 2.99
C ALA A 31 -21.14 -1.01 1.77
N MET A 32 -21.82 -0.07 1.09
CA MET A 32 -21.25 0.58 -0.09
C MET A 32 -20.12 1.55 0.29
N ALA A 33 -20.26 2.30 1.39
CA ALA A 33 -19.17 3.12 1.90
C ALA A 33 -17.94 2.26 2.27
N TRP A 34 -18.16 1.09 2.88
CA TRP A 34 -17.08 0.16 3.17
C TRP A 34 -16.41 -0.38 1.90
N ILE A 35 -17.18 -0.82 0.88
CA ILE A 35 -16.62 -1.33 -0.38
C ILE A 35 -15.79 -0.25 -1.08
N VAL A 36 -16.35 0.95 -1.27
CA VAL A 36 -15.65 2.05 -1.97
C VAL A 36 -14.39 2.46 -1.23
N GLY A 37 -14.45 2.59 0.10
CA GLY A 37 -13.28 2.94 0.90
C GLY A 37 -12.21 1.85 0.88
N SER A 38 -12.60 0.58 0.92
CA SER A 38 -11.65 -0.54 0.90
C SER A 38 -10.93 -0.64 -0.44
N GLU A 39 -11.64 -0.44 -1.55
CA GLU A 39 -11.02 -0.35 -2.89
C GLU A 39 -10.07 0.83 -2.98
N LEU A 40 -10.41 1.99 -2.40
CA LEU A 40 -9.52 3.15 -2.39
C LEU A 40 -8.21 2.85 -1.65
N TYR A 41 -8.28 2.24 -0.46
CA TYR A 41 -7.08 1.81 0.27
C TYR A 41 -6.22 0.82 -0.53
N GLY A 42 -6.84 -0.15 -1.21
CA GLY A 42 -6.12 -1.10 -2.06
C GLY A 42 -5.51 -0.47 -3.32
N GLN A 43 -6.09 0.60 -3.87
CA GLN A 43 -5.44 1.33 -4.97
C GLN A 43 -4.24 2.15 -4.48
N LEU A 44 -4.30 2.71 -3.27
CA LEU A 44 -3.19 3.47 -2.69
C LEU A 44 -1.99 2.57 -2.38
N GLU A 45 -2.22 1.40 -1.79
CA GLU A 45 -1.21 0.36 -1.54
C GLU A 45 -0.51 -0.02 -2.86
N LYS A 46 -1.27 -0.42 -3.89
CA LYS A 46 -0.72 -0.76 -5.24
C LYS A 46 0.12 0.33 -5.89
N VAL A 47 -0.10 1.60 -5.54
CA VAL A 47 0.73 2.70 -6.06
C VAL A 47 2.09 2.71 -5.34
N VAL A 48 2.12 2.43 -4.04
CA VAL A 48 3.35 2.36 -3.25
C VAL A 48 4.18 1.14 -3.65
N ASP A 49 3.56 -0.04 -3.80
CA ASP A 49 4.24 -1.27 -4.26
C ASP A 49 4.97 -1.06 -5.58
N ARG A 50 4.35 -0.33 -6.52
CA ARG A 50 4.98 -0.03 -7.82
C ARG A 50 6.22 0.84 -7.71
N PHE A 51 6.30 1.70 -6.70
CA PHE A 51 7.53 2.45 -6.45
C PHE A 51 8.63 1.53 -5.92
N GLU A 52 8.28 0.53 -5.12
CA GLU A 52 9.19 -0.52 -4.67
C GLU A 52 9.70 -1.37 -5.84
N ASP A 53 8.81 -1.83 -6.72
CA ASP A 53 9.15 -2.59 -7.94
C ASP A 53 10.22 -1.85 -8.77
N VAL A 54 10.01 -0.56 -9.02
CA VAL A 54 10.95 0.28 -9.78
C VAL A 54 12.28 0.42 -9.04
N ALA A 55 12.25 0.57 -7.71
CA ALA A 55 13.46 0.66 -6.90
C ALA A 55 14.28 -0.63 -6.94
N ASN A 56 13.60 -1.78 -6.91
CA ASN A 56 14.20 -3.10 -6.97
C ASN A 56 14.82 -3.35 -8.35
N GLU A 57 14.15 -2.96 -9.44
CA GLU A 57 14.69 -3.06 -10.80
C GLU A 57 15.96 -2.22 -10.98
N ILE A 58 15.95 -0.96 -10.50
CA ILE A 58 17.14 -0.09 -10.53
C ILE A 58 18.29 -0.73 -9.73
N SER A 59 18.00 -1.30 -8.55
CA SER A 59 19.00 -1.96 -7.73
C SER A 59 19.60 -3.19 -8.42
N GLY A 60 18.77 -3.97 -9.13
CA GLY A 60 19.22 -5.11 -9.93
C GLY A 60 20.21 -4.69 -11.02
N ILE A 61 19.88 -3.65 -11.80
CA ILE A 61 20.75 -3.10 -12.85
C ILE A 61 22.10 -2.64 -12.27
N VAL A 62 22.09 -1.99 -11.11
CA VAL A 62 23.33 -1.52 -10.46
C VAL A 62 24.22 -2.70 -10.05
N ILE A 63 23.64 -3.77 -9.49
CA ILE A 63 24.40 -4.96 -9.07
C ILE A 63 25.01 -5.69 -10.28
N GLU A 64 24.29 -5.77 -11.40
CA GLU A 64 24.78 -6.44 -12.61
C GLU A 64 25.93 -5.72 -13.32
N ASN A 65 26.09 -4.41 -13.08
CA ASN A 65 27.12 -3.57 -13.71
C ASN A 65 28.32 -3.26 -12.78
N VAL A 66 28.45 -3.97 -11.65
CA VAL A 66 29.60 -3.92 -10.72
C VAL A 66 30.36 -5.23 -10.77
#